data_AF-A0A140K6A0-F1
#
_entry.id   AF-A0A140K6A0-F1
#
_cell.length_a   1.000
_cell.length_b   1.000
_cell.length_c   1.000
_cell.angle_alpha   90.00
_cell.angle_beta   90.00
_cell.angle_gamma   90.00
#
_symmetry.space_group_name_H-M   'P 1'
#
loop_
_entity.id
_entity.type
_entity.pdbx_description
1 polymer ?
#
loop_
_entity_poly.entity_id
_entity_poly.type
_entity_poly.pdbx_seq_one_letter_code
_entity_poly.pdbx_strand_id
1 'polypeptide(L)'
;MNDDKKEIPQSFAEIVQLVEQFAIEEIIKETKQKKLYYHTINHAYAVERRALIIFQALELDPENFQELKNIERIKSLIQLSAITHDLVQEYVPSDELYTPRRRPLGLSEKTTINKLFAYINNLNQKLMNQKLNSSVCFTKQDLKIISQAIRATICNYDSKQDSIYQPLLYQSRPKISVVARIIGLADLGTLGMEGIEAYRRESVLIFLEENPDLTPFLLSNCLEPSTQLIAQQKREEIRRRLLKSARLLVNFAKGREARLHQEIQDFTAASQLILQEQVFQYLNLKTIQALEKQTPTADNVTLTELLNYFQFSKYVA
;
A
#
# COMPACT_ATOMS: atom_id res chain seq x y z
N MET A 1 -10.76 -37.97 10.56
CA MET A 1 -10.59 -37.16 11.79
C MET A 1 -9.15 -37.31 12.24
N ASN A 2 -8.26 -36.46 11.73
CA ASN A 2 -6.98 -36.22 12.39
C ASN A 2 -7.18 -34.94 13.19
N ASP A 3 -7.34 -35.10 14.50
CA ASP A 3 -7.17 -34.02 15.46
C ASP A 3 -5.66 -33.69 15.46
N ASP A 4 -5.23 -32.90 14.48
CA ASP A 4 -3.94 -32.21 14.60
C ASP A 4 -4.07 -31.34 15.84
N LYS A 5 -3.41 -31.77 16.93
CA LYS A 5 -3.21 -30.95 18.10
C LYS A 5 -2.52 -29.67 17.63
N LYS A 6 -3.29 -28.63 17.32
CA LYS A 6 -2.75 -27.30 17.06
C LYS A 6 -1.96 -26.90 18.29
N GLU A 7 -0.65 -26.85 18.16
CA GLU A 7 0.24 -26.45 19.23
C GLU A 7 -0.17 -25.06 19.73
N ILE A 8 -0.24 -24.93 21.05
CA ILE A 8 -0.54 -23.64 21.68
C ILE A 8 0.68 -22.74 21.45
N PRO A 9 0.51 -21.52 20.90
CA PRO A 9 1.62 -20.59 20.70
C PRO A 9 2.36 -20.29 22.00
N GLN A 10 3.68 -20.32 21.96
CA GLN A 10 4.58 -20.06 23.10
C GLN A 10 5.12 -18.63 23.11
N SER A 11 5.05 -17.92 21.98
CA SER A 11 5.59 -16.58 21.82
C SER A 11 4.61 -15.64 21.11
N PHE A 12 4.78 -14.32 21.31
CA PHE A 12 3.97 -13.32 20.61
C PHE A 12 4.15 -13.41 19.10
N ALA A 13 5.37 -13.70 18.64
CA ALA A 13 5.69 -13.91 17.24
C ALA A 13 4.87 -15.08 16.64
N GLU A 14 4.73 -16.19 17.34
CA GLU A 14 3.89 -17.31 16.89
C GLU A 14 2.40 -16.94 16.81
N ILE A 15 1.88 -16.15 17.77
CA ILE A 15 0.50 -15.65 17.65
C ILE A 15 0.37 -14.72 16.44
N VAL A 16 1.35 -13.84 16.21
CA VAL A 16 1.37 -12.95 15.05
C VAL A 16 1.32 -13.74 13.74
N GLN A 17 2.09 -14.82 13.61
CA GLN A 17 2.06 -15.71 12.44
C GLN A 17 0.67 -16.32 12.20
N LEU A 18 -0.07 -16.68 13.26
CA LEU A 18 -1.45 -17.17 13.10
C LEU A 18 -2.39 -16.09 12.52
N VAL A 19 -2.20 -14.83 12.92
CA VAL A 19 -2.99 -13.71 12.42
C VAL A 19 -2.57 -13.33 10.99
N GLU A 20 -1.28 -13.38 10.69
CA GLU A 20 -0.75 -13.18 9.32
C GLU A 20 -1.31 -14.23 8.37
N GLN A 21 -1.32 -15.52 8.77
CA GLN A 21 -1.90 -16.58 7.95
C GLN A 21 -3.38 -16.32 7.63
N PHE A 22 -4.16 -15.91 8.64
CA PHE A 22 -5.54 -15.47 8.42
C PHE A 22 -5.64 -14.30 7.44
N ALA A 23 -4.77 -13.29 7.58
CA ALA A 23 -4.76 -12.13 6.71
C ALA A 23 -4.42 -12.48 5.26
N ILE A 24 -3.42 -13.34 5.06
CA ILE A 24 -3.00 -13.85 3.75
C ILE A 24 -4.17 -14.54 3.05
N GLU A 25 -4.86 -15.45 3.74
CA GLU A 25 -6.02 -16.16 3.20
C GLU A 25 -7.15 -15.21 2.77
N GLU A 26 -7.44 -14.21 3.61
CA GLU A 26 -8.48 -13.23 3.29
C GLU A 26 -8.07 -12.27 2.17
N ILE A 27 -6.80 -11.87 2.06
CA ILE A 27 -6.30 -11.06 0.93
C ILE A 27 -6.39 -11.84 -0.38
N ILE A 28 -6.02 -13.12 -0.39
CA ILE A 28 -6.13 -13.98 -1.59
C ILE A 28 -7.60 -14.09 -2.02
N LYS A 29 -8.50 -14.30 -1.05
CA LYS A 29 -9.93 -14.33 -1.29
C LYS A 29 -10.45 -13.01 -1.85
N GLU A 30 -10.09 -11.89 -1.24
CA GLU A 30 -10.51 -10.56 -1.72
C GLU A 30 -9.97 -10.24 -3.10
N THR A 31 -8.70 -10.54 -3.34
CA THR A 31 -8.05 -10.39 -4.65
C THR A 31 -8.85 -11.11 -5.73
N LYS A 32 -9.25 -12.36 -5.48
CA LYS A 32 -10.06 -13.15 -6.43
C LYS A 32 -11.48 -12.60 -6.58
N GLN A 33 -12.15 -12.30 -5.48
CA GLN A 33 -13.55 -11.85 -5.49
C GLN A 33 -13.72 -10.49 -6.15
N LYS A 34 -12.82 -9.55 -5.86
CA LYS A 34 -12.84 -8.18 -6.38
C LYS A 34 -11.93 -7.99 -7.60
N LYS A 35 -11.30 -9.05 -8.12
CA LYS A 35 -10.38 -8.99 -9.28
C LYS A 35 -9.33 -7.87 -9.11
N LEU A 36 -8.64 -7.88 -7.96
CA LEU A 36 -7.62 -6.89 -7.63
C LEU A 36 -6.34 -7.19 -8.41
N TYR A 37 -5.64 -6.15 -8.85
CA TYR A 37 -4.37 -6.28 -9.58
C TYR A 37 -3.20 -5.72 -8.78
N TYR A 38 -3.43 -4.70 -7.95
CA TYR A 38 -2.38 -4.07 -7.15
C TYR A 38 -2.49 -4.45 -5.68
N HIS A 39 -3.66 -4.26 -5.04
CA HIS A 39 -3.88 -4.53 -3.61
C HIS A 39 -4.04 -6.04 -3.38
N THR A 40 -2.93 -6.76 -3.59
CA THR A 40 -2.80 -8.22 -3.55
C THR A 40 -1.78 -8.61 -2.48
N ILE A 41 -1.61 -9.91 -2.26
CA ILE A 41 -0.60 -10.39 -1.31
C ILE A 41 0.83 -9.97 -1.70
N ASN A 42 1.11 -9.80 -3.00
CA ASN A 42 2.42 -9.34 -3.47
C ASN A 42 2.72 -7.91 -3.03
N HIS A 43 1.71 -7.03 -3.04
CA HIS A 43 1.82 -5.67 -2.50
C HIS A 43 2.05 -5.69 -0.99
N ALA A 44 1.27 -6.49 -0.26
CA ALA A 44 1.45 -6.64 1.19
C ALA A 44 2.88 -7.09 1.57
N TYR A 45 3.43 -8.09 0.86
CA TYR A 45 4.84 -8.49 1.04
C TYR A 45 5.84 -7.40 0.62
N ALA A 46 5.55 -6.61 -0.41
CA ALA A 46 6.41 -5.48 -0.79
C ALA A 46 6.45 -4.41 0.31
N VAL A 47 5.29 -4.06 0.87
CA VAL A 47 5.19 -3.14 2.01
C VAL A 47 5.92 -3.71 3.24
N GLU A 48 5.79 -5.00 3.53
CA GLU A 48 6.52 -5.64 4.63
C GLU A 48 8.04 -5.50 4.45
N ARG A 49 8.57 -5.86 3.26
CA ARG A 49 10.00 -5.71 2.97
C ARG A 49 10.47 -4.26 3.16
N ARG A 50 9.73 -3.30 2.60
CA ARG A 50 10.04 -1.87 2.73
C ARG A 50 10.02 -1.43 4.19
N ALA A 51 9.00 -1.84 4.95
CA ALA A 51 8.86 -1.53 6.37
C ALA A 51 10.01 -2.10 7.21
N LEU A 52 10.45 -3.32 6.92
CA LEU A 52 11.60 -3.93 7.61
C LEU A 52 12.93 -3.23 7.29
N ILE A 53 13.13 -2.76 6.06
CA ILE A 53 14.32 -1.95 5.70
C ILE A 53 14.31 -0.63 6.47
N ILE A 54 13.17 0.07 6.52
CA ILE A 54 13.02 1.30 7.30
C ILE A 54 13.28 1.02 8.80
N PHE A 55 12.71 -0.06 9.33
CA PHE A 55 12.91 -0.45 10.73
C PHE A 55 14.38 -0.69 11.07
N GLN A 56 15.10 -1.46 10.24
CA GLN A 56 16.53 -1.74 10.42
C GLN A 56 17.38 -0.47 10.40
N ALA A 57 17.05 0.48 9.54
CA ALA A 57 17.72 1.78 9.49
C ALA A 57 17.50 2.60 10.77
N LEU A 58 16.31 2.51 11.37
CA LEU A 58 15.93 3.26 12.57
C LEU A 58 16.42 2.58 13.87
N GLU A 59 16.56 1.27 13.88
CA GLU A 59 16.95 0.47 15.06
C GLU A 59 18.35 0.83 15.58
N LEU A 60 19.20 1.41 14.72
CA LEU A 60 20.51 1.95 15.08
C LEU A 60 20.43 3.12 16.08
N ASP A 61 19.25 3.75 16.20
CA ASP A 61 19.00 4.84 17.12
C ASP A 61 17.82 4.51 18.05
N PRO A 62 18.09 4.02 19.28
CA PRO A 62 17.08 3.64 20.26
C PRO A 62 16.14 4.77 20.66
N GLU A 63 16.51 6.05 20.44
CA GLU A 63 15.66 7.19 20.76
C GLU A 63 14.34 7.16 19.99
N ASN A 64 14.33 6.57 18.79
CA ASN A 64 13.12 6.38 17.98
C ASN A 64 12.08 5.45 18.63
N PHE A 65 12.50 4.60 19.56
CA PHE A 65 11.68 3.53 20.14
C PHE A 65 11.47 3.68 21.66
N GLN A 66 11.81 4.82 22.27
CA GLN A 66 11.74 5.01 23.74
C GLN A 66 10.37 4.68 24.35
N GLU A 67 9.28 4.88 23.62
CA GLU A 67 7.92 4.54 24.08
C GLU A 67 7.64 3.03 24.13
N LEU A 68 8.49 2.20 23.52
CA LEU A 68 8.27 0.78 23.28
C LEU A 68 9.45 -0.05 23.81
N LYS A 69 9.22 -0.80 24.88
CA LYS A 69 10.28 -1.51 25.64
C LYS A 69 10.78 -2.82 25.02
N ASN A 70 10.14 -3.32 23.97
CA ASN A 70 10.42 -4.65 23.41
C ASN A 70 10.52 -4.58 21.88
N ILE A 71 11.74 -4.45 21.38
CA ILE A 71 12.07 -4.33 19.95
C ILE A 71 11.52 -5.50 19.13
N GLU A 72 11.62 -6.74 19.62
CA GLU A 72 11.06 -7.91 18.92
C GLU A 72 9.54 -7.81 18.77
N ARG A 73 8.85 -7.36 19.82
CA ARG A 73 7.40 -7.12 19.74
C ARG A 73 7.07 -6.04 18.72
N ILE A 74 7.86 -4.97 18.65
CA ILE A 74 7.69 -3.89 17.65
C ILE A 74 7.85 -4.43 16.24
N LYS A 75 8.91 -5.21 16.00
CA LYS A 75 9.15 -5.86 14.71
C LYS A 75 7.96 -6.72 14.30
N SER A 76 7.45 -7.57 15.19
CA SER A 76 6.25 -8.37 14.89
C SER A 76 5.00 -7.51 14.60
N LEU A 77 4.84 -6.35 15.27
CA LEU A 77 3.76 -5.41 14.97
C LEU A 77 3.93 -4.72 13.60
N ILE A 78 5.16 -4.42 13.19
CA ILE A 78 5.47 -3.88 11.86
C ILE A 78 5.10 -4.91 10.80
N GLN A 79 5.56 -6.16 10.94
CA GLN A 79 5.26 -7.24 10.00
C GLN A 79 3.75 -7.46 9.86
N LEU A 80 3.06 -7.63 10.99
CA LEU A 80 1.61 -7.81 10.98
C LEU A 80 0.88 -6.62 10.35
N SER A 81 1.27 -5.39 10.69
CA SER A 81 0.62 -4.18 10.15
C SER A 81 0.85 -4.07 8.64
N ALA A 82 2.06 -4.39 8.16
CA ALA A 82 2.38 -4.40 6.73
C ALA A 82 1.58 -5.47 5.97
N ILE A 83 1.47 -6.69 6.50
CA ILE A 83 0.69 -7.76 5.86
C ILE A 83 -0.81 -7.42 5.85
N THR A 84 -1.31 -6.76 6.89
CA THR A 84 -2.77 -6.58 7.06
C THR A 84 -3.33 -5.25 6.57
N HIS A 85 -2.51 -4.23 6.25
CA HIS A 85 -3.02 -2.88 5.95
C HIS A 85 -4.10 -2.83 4.86
N ASP A 86 -3.98 -3.69 3.86
CA ASP A 86 -4.91 -3.81 2.73
C ASP A 86 -5.77 -5.08 2.75
N LEU A 87 -6.02 -5.66 3.94
CA LEU A 87 -6.83 -6.88 4.11
C LEU A 87 -8.19 -6.82 3.40
N VAL A 88 -8.81 -5.64 3.32
CA VAL A 88 -10.10 -5.41 2.66
C VAL A 88 -10.03 -4.18 1.77
N GLN A 89 -10.56 -4.29 0.55
CA GLN A 89 -10.69 -3.17 -0.39
C GLN A 89 -12.16 -2.83 -0.64
N GLU A 90 -12.65 -1.69 -0.17
CA GLU A 90 -14.03 -1.25 -0.37
C GLU A 90 -14.17 -0.24 -1.51
N TYR A 91 -15.19 -0.44 -2.34
CA TYR A 91 -15.49 0.42 -3.47
C TYR A 91 -16.95 0.88 -3.43
N VAL A 92 -17.22 2.08 -3.92
CA VAL A 92 -18.58 2.56 -4.15
C VAL A 92 -19.20 1.71 -5.26
N PRO A 93 -20.37 1.09 -5.05
CA PRO A 93 -21.11 0.44 -6.11
C PRO A 93 -21.39 1.44 -7.24
N SER A 94 -21.18 1.02 -8.49
CA SER A 94 -21.48 1.84 -9.66
C SER A 94 -22.31 1.03 -10.63
N ASP A 95 -23.47 1.58 -10.99
CA ASP A 95 -24.33 1.05 -12.05
C ASP A 95 -23.94 1.64 -13.43
N GLU A 96 -23.00 2.59 -13.46
CA GLU A 96 -22.56 3.26 -14.67
C GLU A 96 -21.54 2.41 -15.42
N LEU A 97 -21.91 2.00 -16.63
CA LEU A 97 -21.01 1.35 -17.57
C LEU A 97 -19.80 2.26 -17.86
N TYR A 98 -18.61 1.66 -17.86
CA TYR A 98 -17.35 2.34 -18.15
C TYR A 98 -16.97 3.42 -17.13
N THR A 99 -17.11 3.15 -15.83
CA THR A 99 -16.60 4.07 -14.80
C THR A 99 -15.45 3.45 -14.01
N PRO A 100 -14.37 4.20 -13.73
CA PRO A 100 -13.34 3.75 -12.82
C PRO A 100 -13.94 3.50 -11.43
N ARG A 101 -13.40 2.51 -10.72
CA ARG A 101 -13.72 2.26 -9.32
C ARG A 101 -13.47 3.52 -8.49
N ARG A 102 -14.34 3.77 -7.52
CA ARG A 102 -14.17 4.85 -6.55
C ARG A 102 -14.04 4.25 -5.16
N ARG A 103 -13.06 4.72 -4.40
CA ARG A 103 -12.86 4.33 -3.00
C ARG A 103 -13.36 5.43 -2.08
N PRO A 104 -14.24 5.12 -1.11
CA PRO A 104 -14.54 6.05 -0.04
C PRO A 104 -13.32 6.24 0.86
N LEU A 105 -12.99 7.49 1.17
CA LEU A 105 -11.84 7.84 2.00
C LEU A 105 -11.89 7.11 3.35
N GLY A 106 -10.87 6.30 3.65
CA GLY A 106 -10.70 5.62 4.94
C GLY A 106 -11.62 4.44 5.20
N LEU A 107 -12.48 4.05 4.24
CA LEU A 107 -13.44 2.96 4.46
C LEU A 107 -12.76 1.59 4.45
N SER A 108 -11.88 1.33 3.47
CA SER A 108 -11.10 0.09 3.39
C SER A 108 -10.33 -0.15 4.68
N GLU A 109 -9.60 0.85 5.15
CA GLU A 109 -8.77 0.81 6.35
C GLU A 109 -9.62 0.58 7.61
N LYS A 110 -10.76 1.26 7.72
CA LYS A 110 -11.73 1.02 8.81
C LYS A 110 -12.25 -0.41 8.80
N THR A 111 -12.62 -0.93 7.64
CA THR A 111 -13.14 -2.30 7.51
C THR A 111 -12.07 -3.34 7.80
N THR A 112 -10.85 -3.14 7.30
CA THR A 112 -9.65 -3.92 7.62
C THR A 112 -9.44 -4.00 9.14
N ILE A 113 -9.40 -2.86 9.83
CA ILE A 113 -9.21 -2.79 11.29
C ILE A 113 -10.30 -3.58 12.03
N ASN A 114 -11.57 -3.39 11.66
CA ASN A 114 -12.68 -4.08 12.31
C ASN A 114 -12.59 -5.60 12.14
N LYS A 115 -12.30 -6.06 10.91
CA LYS A 115 -12.20 -7.49 10.58
C LYS A 115 -11.01 -8.15 11.30
N LEU A 116 -9.86 -7.49 11.27
CA LEU A 116 -8.66 -7.95 11.95
C LEU A 116 -8.87 -8.04 13.47
N PHE A 117 -9.47 -7.01 14.08
CA PHE A 117 -9.68 -6.98 15.53
C PHE A 117 -10.71 -8.00 15.98
N ALA A 118 -11.76 -8.26 15.19
CA ALA A 118 -12.69 -9.33 15.47
C ALA A 118 -11.97 -10.69 15.53
N TYR A 119 -11.06 -10.97 14.59
CA TYR A 119 -10.25 -12.18 14.58
C TYR A 119 -9.30 -12.24 15.79
N ILE A 120 -8.50 -11.20 16.02
CA ILE A 120 -7.53 -11.15 17.13
C ILE A 120 -8.24 -11.31 18.48
N ASN A 121 -9.38 -10.66 18.70
CA ASN A 121 -10.12 -10.77 19.96
C ASN A 121 -10.65 -12.19 20.18
N ASN A 122 -11.15 -12.85 19.12
CA ASN A 122 -11.60 -14.25 19.20
C ASN A 122 -10.42 -15.19 19.50
N LEU A 123 -9.27 -14.99 18.83
CA LEU A 123 -8.05 -15.76 19.05
C LEU A 123 -7.55 -15.58 20.49
N ASN A 124 -7.41 -14.35 20.96
CA ASN A 124 -7.03 -14.05 22.34
C ASN A 124 -7.96 -14.75 23.35
N GLN A 125 -9.29 -14.69 23.17
CA GLN A 125 -10.24 -15.37 24.05
C GLN A 125 -10.05 -16.89 24.06
N LYS A 126 -9.87 -17.51 22.89
CA LYS A 126 -9.62 -18.95 22.77
C LYS A 126 -8.34 -19.36 23.50
N LEU A 127 -7.25 -18.63 23.31
CA LEU A 127 -5.95 -18.93 23.92
C LEU A 127 -5.97 -18.71 25.45
N MET A 128 -6.66 -17.68 25.94
CA MET A 128 -6.83 -17.46 27.37
C MET A 128 -7.65 -18.57 28.04
N ASN A 129 -8.67 -19.12 27.35
CA ASN A 129 -9.42 -20.29 27.83
C ASN A 129 -8.55 -21.56 27.90
N GLN A 130 -7.50 -21.63 27.08
CA GLN A 130 -6.48 -22.69 27.11
C GLN A 130 -5.37 -22.42 28.16
N LYS A 131 -5.56 -21.40 29.02
CA LYS A 131 -4.62 -20.98 30.07
C LYS A 131 -3.26 -20.51 29.53
N LEU A 132 -3.21 -19.98 28.30
CA LEU A 132 -2.00 -19.34 27.78
C LEU A 132 -1.66 -18.10 28.62
N ASN A 133 -0.36 -17.82 28.78
CA ASN A 133 0.09 -16.62 29.44
C ASN A 133 -0.35 -15.36 28.67
N SER A 134 -1.03 -14.44 29.36
CA SER A 134 -1.52 -13.17 28.80
C SER A 134 -0.45 -12.28 28.18
N SER A 135 0.83 -12.42 28.56
CA SER A 135 1.94 -11.67 27.94
C SER A 135 2.22 -12.07 26.49
N VAL A 136 1.79 -13.28 26.10
CA VAL A 136 1.91 -13.81 24.75
C VAL A 136 0.82 -13.21 23.86
N CYS A 137 -0.37 -12.93 24.38
CA CYS A 137 -1.51 -12.41 23.64
C CYS A 137 -1.34 -10.94 23.19
N PHE A 138 -2.19 -10.50 22.26
CA PHE A 138 -2.29 -9.08 21.90
C PHE A 138 -2.92 -8.28 23.04
N THR A 139 -2.32 -7.15 23.38
CA THR A 139 -2.81 -6.17 24.34
C THR A 139 -3.60 -5.06 23.65
N LYS A 140 -4.32 -4.24 24.44
CA LYS A 140 -4.99 -3.03 23.93
C LYS A 140 -4.01 -2.05 23.26
N GLN A 141 -2.77 -1.98 23.75
CA GLN A 141 -1.75 -1.11 23.19
C GLN A 141 -1.30 -1.60 21.81
N ASP A 142 -1.14 -2.91 21.62
CA ASP A 142 -0.82 -3.48 20.30
C ASP A 142 -1.91 -3.18 19.28
N LEU A 143 -3.18 -3.37 19.66
CA LEU A 143 -4.32 -3.04 18.81
C LEU A 143 -4.34 -1.54 18.47
N LYS A 144 -4.03 -0.65 19.42
CA LYS A 144 -3.91 0.79 19.15
C LYS A 144 -2.82 1.08 18.12
N ILE A 145 -1.65 0.45 18.24
CA ILE A 145 -0.52 0.60 17.31
C ILE A 145 -0.91 0.12 15.91
N ILE A 146 -1.48 -1.08 15.79
CA ILE A 146 -1.94 -1.66 14.51
C ILE A 146 -2.99 -0.75 13.87
N SER A 147 -3.97 -0.25 14.64
CA SER A 147 -4.98 0.68 14.13
C SER A 147 -4.36 1.97 13.60
N GLN A 148 -3.39 2.56 14.30
CA GLN A 148 -2.70 3.74 13.83
C GLN A 148 -1.92 3.46 12.54
N ALA A 149 -1.28 2.30 12.43
CA ALA A 149 -0.49 1.94 11.27
C ALA A 149 -1.34 1.75 10.01
N ILE A 150 -2.46 1.04 10.12
CA ILE A 150 -3.40 0.88 9.02
C ILE A 150 -4.03 2.24 8.66
N ARG A 151 -4.32 3.11 9.63
CA ARG A 151 -4.84 4.46 9.32
C ARG A 151 -3.81 5.37 8.67
N ALA A 152 -2.53 5.13 8.89
CA ALA A 152 -1.45 5.92 8.29
C ALA A 152 -1.34 5.71 6.78
N THR A 153 -1.90 4.63 6.24
CA THR A 153 -1.94 4.36 4.79
C THR A 153 -3.08 5.09 4.08
N ILE A 154 -4.04 5.68 4.82
CA ILE A 154 -5.14 6.44 4.23
C ILE A 154 -4.57 7.59 3.40
N CYS A 155 -4.83 7.56 2.10
CA CYS A 155 -4.39 8.54 1.14
C CYS A 155 -5.44 9.64 0.93
N ASN A 156 -4.99 10.88 0.73
CA ASN A 156 -5.82 12.00 0.37
C ASN A 156 -5.25 12.71 -0.88
N TYR A 157 -6.10 13.39 -1.63
CA TYR A 157 -5.70 14.08 -2.86
C TYR A 157 -5.41 15.56 -2.58
N ASP A 158 -4.23 16.02 -2.99
CA ASP A 158 -3.82 17.42 -2.98
C ASP A 158 -4.05 18.03 -4.37
N SER A 159 -5.12 18.82 -4.49
CA SER A 159 -5.46 19.49 -5.74
C SER A 159 -4.46 20.57 -6.17
N LYS A 160 -3.63 21.08 -5.26
CA LYS A 160 -2.61 22.09 -5.61
C LYS A 160 -1.42 21.47 -6.33
N GLN A 161 -1.11 20.22 -6.00
CA GLN A 161 0.03 19.49 -6.58
C GLN A 161 -0.40 18.38 -7.56
N ASP A 162 -1.71 18.17 -7.73
CA ASP A 162 -2.28 17.06 -8.50
C ASP A 162 -1.65 15.70 -8.10
N SER A 163 -1.53 15.51 -6.79
CA SER A 163 -0.77 14.42 -6.16
C SER A 163 -1.55 13.81 -5.00
N ILE A 164 -1.17 12.61 -4.60
CA ILE A 164 -1.67 11.94 -3.40
C ILE A 164 -0.68 12.14 -2.24
N TYR A 165 -1.17 12.16 -1.00
CA TYR A 165 -0.37 12.19 0.23
C TYR A 165 -1.09 11.47 1.39
N GLN A 166 -0.35 11.04 2.41
CA GLN A 166 -0.91 10.40 3.61
C GLN A 166 -1.00 11.41 4.78
N PRO A 167 -2.15 12.03 5.05
CA PRO A 167 -2.27 13.14 6.01
C PRO A 167 -1.76 12.84 7.42
N LEU A 168 -1.83 11.60 7.90
CA LEU A 168 -1.36 11.26 9.25
C LEU A 168 0.15 11.41 9.43
N LEU A 169 0.95 11.34 8.37
CA LEU A 169 2.41 11.51 8.48
C LEU A 169 2.81 12.95 8.82
N TYR A 170 1.93 13.92 8.61
CA TYR A 170 2.17 15.36 8.83
C TYR A 170 1.54 15.89 10.13
N GLN A 171 0.79 15.05 10.85
CA GLN A 171 0.16 15.44 12.10
C GLN A 171 1.17 15.38 13.24
N SER A 172 1.56 16.54 13.77
CA SER A 172 2.46 16.63 14.91
C SER A 172 1.76 16.31 16.24
N ARG A 173 0.42 16.41 16.31
CA ARG A 173 -0.38 16.11 17.52
C ARG A 173 -1.77 15.52 17.20
N PRO A 174 -2.14 14.38 17.82
CA PRO A 174 -1.29 13.49 18.61
C PRO A 174 -0.23 12.81 17.73
N LYS A 175 0.97 12.60 18.26
CA LYS A 175 2.02 11.84 17.56
C LYS A 175 1.53 10.41 17.31
N ILE A 176 1.65 9.93 16.07
CA ILE A 176 1.40 8.53 15.73
C ILE A 176 2.58 7.66 16.18
N SER A 177 2.32 6.38 16.46
CA SER A 177 3.40 5.44 16.82
C SER A 177 4.46 5.34 15.71
N VAL A 178 5.70 4.99 16.11
CA VAL A 178 6.80 4.72 15.16
C VAL A 178 6.42 3.64 14.14
N VAL A 179 5.73 2.58 14.57
CA VAL A 179 5.19 1.54 13.67
C VAL A 179 4.29 2.16 12.61
N ALA A 180 3.38 3.05 13.00
CA ALA A 180 2.47 3.68 12.06
C ALA A 180 3.19 4.54 11.02
N ARG A 181 4.21 5.27 11.45
CA ARG A 181 5.04 6.08 10.55
C ARG A 181 5.83 5.20 9.57
N ILE A 182 6.43 4.12 10.06
CA ILE A 182 7.14 3.13 9.23
C ILE A 182 6.20 2.56 8.17
N ILE A 183 4.98 2.16 8.55
CA ILE A 183 4.01 1.57 7.62
C ILE A 183 3.54 2.57 6.58
N GLY A 184 3.20 3.81 6.95
CA GLY A 184 2.81 4.83 5.97
C GLY A 184 3.94 5.11 4.97
N LEU A 185 5.16 5.31 5.47
CA LEU A 185 6.35 5.51 4.63
C LEU A 185 6.64 4.31 3.72
N ALA A 186 6.48 3.09 4.24
CA ALA A 186 6.66 1.88 3.46
C ALA A 186 5.62 1.80 2.34
N ASP A 187 4.34 2.01 2.61
CA ASP A 187 3.23 1.89 1.66
C ASP A 187 3.43 2.72 0.38
N LEU A 188 3.88 3.97 0.51
CA LEU A 188 4.20 4.86 -0.63
C LEU A 188 5.69 4.90 -0.99
N GLY A 189 6.46 3.91 -0.51
CA GLY A 189 7.92 3.91 -0.58
C GLY A 189 8.52 3.43 -1.90
N THR A 190 7.73 2.85 -2.81
CA THR A 190 8.23 2.14 -3.99
C THR A 190 9.19 2.96 -4.84
N LEU A 191 8.83 4.18 -5.23
CA LEU A 191 9.75 5.02 -6.02
C LEU A 191 11.05 5.30 -5.28
N GLY A 192 10.95 5.70 -4.01
CA GLY A 192 12.11 6.14 -3.23
C GLY A 192 13.06 5.01 -2.85
N MET A 193 12.54 3.79 -2.69
CA MET A 193 13.31 2.63 -2.22
C MET A 193 13.69 1.67 -3.34
N GLU A 194 12.83 1.49 -4.35
CA GLU A 194 12.97 0.46 -5.39
C GLU A 194 13.19 1.05 -6.80
N GLY A 195 13.01 2.37 -6.97
CA GLY A 195 13.29 3.07 -8.23
C GLY A 195 12.16 3.01 -9.27
N ILE A 196 12.45 3.54 -10.46
CA ILE A 196 11.45 3.85 -11.50
C ILE A 196 10.71 2.61 -12.02
N GLU A 197 11.41 1.48 -12.25
CA GLU A 197 10.78 0.32 -12.88
C GLU A 197 9.75 -0.34 -11.95
N ALA A 198 10.08 -0.48 -10.65
CA ALA A 198 9.13 -0.98 -9.65
C ALA A 198 7.94 -0.05 -9.52
N TYR A 199 8.19 1.27 -9.46
CA TYR A 199 7.15 2.29 -9.39
C TYR A 199 6.21 2.28 -10.61
N ARG A 200 6.77 2.14 -11.83
CA ARG A 200 5.99 2.01 -13.06
C ARG A 200 5.15 0.74 -13.06
N ARG A 201 5.71 -0.41 -12.67
CA ARG A 201 4.94 -1.66 -12.56
C ARG A 201 3.73 -1.49 -11.65
N GLU A 202 3.93 -0.91 -10.46
CA GLU A 202 2.83 -0.67 -9.53
C GLU A 202 1.75 0.25 -10.12
N SER A 203 2.15 1.32 -10.82
CA SER A 203 1.20 2.22 -11.49
C SER A 203 0.33 1.53 -12.54
N VAL A 204 0.90 0.56 -13.27
CA VAL A 204 0.17 -0.24 -14.26
C VAL A 204 -0.86 -1.12 -13.56
N LEU A 205 -0.49 -1.77 -12.46
CA LEU A 205 -1.39 -2.62 -11.68
C LEU A 205 -2.52 -1.81 -11.03
N ILE A 206 -2.22 -0.62 -10.51
CA ILE A 206 -3.23 0.31 -9.98
C ILE A 206 -4.22 0.68 -11.08
N PHE A 207 -3.72 1.03 -12.26
CA PHE A 207 -4.59 1.39 -13.39
C PHE A 207 -5.57 0.26 -13.75
N LEU A 208 -5.08 -0.99 -13.85
CA LEU A 208 -5.92 -2.15 -14.15
C LEU A 208 -6.95 -2.44 -13.06
N GLU A 209 -6.59 -2.22 -11.81
CA GLU A 209 -7.50 -2.41 -10.69
C GLU A 209 -8.60 -1.34 -10.65
N GLU A 210 -8.24 -0.09 -10.91
CA GLU A 210 -9.18 1.03 -10.91
C GLU A 210 -10.08 1.04 -12.15
N ASN A 211 -9.67 0.42 -13.26
CA ASN A 211 -10.41 0.42 -14.53
C ASN A 211 -10.81 -1.00 -14.96
N PRO A 212 -11.60 -1.75 -14.16
CA PRO A 212 -11.96 -3.13 -14.47
C PRO A 212 -12.79 -3.27 -15.76
N ASP A 213 -13.44 -2.19 -16.20
CA ASP A 213 -14.16 -2.09 -17.46
C ASP A 213 -13.23 -2.15 -18.68
N LEU A 214 -12.00 -1.64 -18.55
CA LEU A 214 -11.00 -1.61 -19.62
C LEU A 214 -10.09 -2.83 -19.61
N THR A 215 -9.90 -3.47 -18.44
CA THR A 215 -8.93 -4.54 -18.24
C THR A 215 -9.02 -5.69 -19.25
N PRO A 216 -10.20 -6.27 -19.57
CA PRO A 216 -10.28 -7.32 -20.59
C PRO A 216 -9.75 -6.90 -21.96
N PHE A 217 -9.98 -5.65 -22.36
CA PHE A 217 -9.52 -5.10 -23.63
C PHE A 217 -8.01 -4.83 -23.63
N LEU A 218 -7.50 -4.28 -22.53
CA LEU A 218 -6.07 -3.93 -22.38
C LEU A 218 -5.19 -5.18 -22.28
N LEU A 219 -5.69 -6.28 -21.74
CA LEU A 219 -4.95 -7.54 -21.63
C LEU A 219 -5.05 -8.43 -22.87
N SER A 220 -6.14 -8.33 -23.64
CA SER A 220 -6.31 -9.13 -24.87
C SER A 220 -5.67 -8.52 -26.10
N ASN A 221 -5.18 -7.28 -26.02
CA ASN A 221 -4.75 -6.45 -27.18
C ASN A 221 -5.82 -6.32 -28.29
N CYS A 222 -7.07 -6.71 -28.02
CA CYS A 222 -8.18 -6.60 -28.96
C CYS A 222 -8.87 -5.24 -28.78
N LEU A 223 -8.34 -4.22 -29.46
CA LEU A 223 -8.99 -2.91 -29.64
C LEU A 223 -9.70 -2.81 -31.01
N GLU A 224 -10.14 -3.93 -31.58
CA GLU A 224 -10.85 -4.00 -32.85
C GLU A 224 -12.34 -3.65 -32.69
N PRO A 225 -12.89 -2.67 -33.42
CA PRO A 225 -14.28 -2.26 -33.24
C PRO A 225 -15.22 -2.77 -34.32
N SER A 226 -16.44 -3.10 -33.91
CA SER A 226 -17.56 -3.47 -34.80
C SER A 226 -18.26 -2.28 -35.48
N THR A 227 -17.98 -1.01 -35.11
CA THR A 227 -18.48 0.22 -35.79
C THR A 227 -17.57 1.44 -35.52
N GLN A 228 -17.23 2.23 -36.55
CA GLN A 228 -16.15 3.25 -36.52
C GLN A 228 -16.34 4.43 -35.53
N LEU A 229 -17.56 4.95 -35.31
CA LEU A 229 -17.78 6.15 -34.48
C LEU A 229 -17.77 5.83 -32.97
N ILE A 230 -18.49 4.79 -32.57
CA ILE A 230 -18.50 4.28 -31.18
C ILE A 230 -17.10 3.79 -30.78
N ALA A 231 -16.32 3.27 -31.75
CA ALA A 231 -14.92 2.94 -31.55
C ALA A 231 -14.03 4.13 -31.23
N GLN A 232 -14.23 5.25 -31.94
CA GLN A 232 -13.38 6.43 -31.80
C GLN A 232 -13.60 7.13 -30.46
N GLN A 233 -14.87 7.27 -30.03
CA GLN A 233 -15.20 7.82 -28.71
C GLN A 233 -14.63 6.95 -27.58
N LYS A 234 -14.73 5.62 -27.70
CA LYS A 234 -14.13 4.69 -26.73
C LYS A 234 -12.60 4.79 -26.70
N ARG A 235 -11.94 4.89 -27.86
CA ARG A 235 -10.48 5.06 -27.93
C ARG A 235 -10.01 6.36 -27.29
N GLU A 236 -10.72 7.45 -27.51
CA GLU A 236 -10.38 8.74 -26.90
C GLU A 236 -10.57 8.73 -25.38
N GLU A 237 -11.62 8.08 -24.88
CA GLU A 237 -11.82 7.92 -23.44
C GLU A 237 -10.71 7.08 -22.78
N ILE A 238 -10.29 5.99 -23.43
CA ILE A 238 -9.14 5.18 -22.97
C ILE A 238 -7.87 6.04 -22.96
N ARG A 239 -7.60 6.79 -24.04
CA ARG A 239 -6.46 7.70 -24.15
C ARG A 239 -6.44 8.70 -23.01
N ARG A 240 -7.58 9.33 -22.73
CA ARG A 240 -7.74 10.32 -21.66
C ARG A 240 -7.44 9.74 -20.28
N ARG A 241 -7.91 8.52 -19.98
CA ARG A 241 -7.64 7.86 -18.69
C ARG A 241 -6.18 7.48 -18.54
N LEU A 242 -5.57 6.91 -19.59
CA LEU A 242 -4.15 6.57 -19.58
C LEU A 242 -3.27 7.80 -19.44
N LEU A 243 -3.58 8.88 -20.17
CA LEU A 243 -2.88 10.17 -20.05
C LEU A 243 -3.01 10.76 -18.65
N LYS A 244 -4.21 10.71 -18.06
CA LYS A 244 -4.43 11.14 -16.67
C LYS A 244 -3.56 10.32 -15.70
N SER A 245 -3.50 9.01 -15.88
CA SER A 245 -2.66 8.12 -15.05
C SER A 245 -1.17 8.42 -15.21
N ALA A 246 -0.70 8.63 -16.44
CA ALA A 246 0.68 9.00 -16.74
C ALA A 246 1.08 10.34 -16.08
N ARG A 247 0.18 11.34 -16.10
CA ARG A 247 0.39 12.62 -15.40
C ARG A 247 0.41 12.45 -13.89
N LEU A 248 -0.55 11.71 -13.34
CA LEU A 248 -0.63 11.44 -11.91
C LEU A 248 0.65 10.75 -11.41
N LEU A 249 1.22 9.82 -12.17
CA LEU A 249 2.49 9.16 -11.85
C LEU A 249 3.62 10.16 -11.62
N VAL A 250 3.79 11.10 -12.54
CA VAL A 250 4.84 12.13 -12.45
C VAL A 250 4.56 13.10 -11.31
N ASN A 251 3.32 13.57 -11.19
CA ASN A 251 2.93 14.53 -10.15
C ASN A 251 3.03 13.91 -8.75
N PHE A 252 2.67 12.63 -8.61
CA PHE A 252 2.81 11.90 -7.36
C PHE A 252 4.29 11.75 -6.96
N ALA A 253 5.17 11.39 -7.91
CA ALA A 253 6.60 11.32 -7.67
C ALA A 253 7.20 12.64 -7.16
N LYS A 254 6.87 13.75 -7.83
CA LYS A 254 7.27 15.11 -7.41
C LYS A 254 6.73 15.45 -6.02
N GLY A 255 5.44 15.16 -5.81
CA GLY A 255 4.78 15.42 -4.54
C GLY A 255 5.39 14.63 -3.38
N ARG A 256 5.84 13.39 -3.62
CA ARG A 256 6.54 12.58 -2.63
C ARG A 256 7.91 13.17 -2.30
N GLU A 257 8.69 13.54 -3.32
CA GLU A 257 10.02 14.15 -3.13
C GLU A 257 9.93 15.45 -2.31
N ALA A 258 9.00 16.33 -2.66
CA ALA A 258 8.80 17.60 -1.95
C ALA A 258 8.33 17.44 -0.48
N ARG A 259 7.75 16.28 -0.12
CA ARG A 259 7.16 16.05 1.21
C ARG A 259 7.99 15.15 2.12
N LEU A 260 8.97 14.41 1.59
CA LEU A 260 9.73 13.43 2.37
C LEU A 260 10.29 14.01 3.68
N HIS A 261 10.88 15.21 3.63
CA HIS A 261 11.44 15.86 4.82
C HIS A 261 10.41 16.04 5.94
N GLN A 262 9.17 16.40 5.61
CA GLN A 262 8.10 16.57 6.60
C GLN A 262 7.58 15.23 7.13
N GLU A 263 7.61 14.17 6.31
CA GLU A 263 7.11 12.85 6.69
C GLU A 263 8.03 12.17 7.73
N ILE A 264 9.32 12.45 7.65
CA ILE A 264 10.36 11.89 8.52
C ILE A 264 10.76 12.83 9.68
N GLN A 265 10.18 14.03 9.77
CA GLN A 265 10.61 15.08 10.73
C GLN A 265 10.54 14.65 12.20
N ASP A 266 9.73 13.64 12.52
CA ASP A 266 9.49 13.16 13.88
C ASP A 266 10.49 12.10 14.36
N PHE A 267 11.43 11.71 13.49
CA PHE A 267 12.61 10.89 13.83
C PHE A 267 13.78 11.79 14.25
N THR A 268 14.80 11.20 14.87
CA THR A 268 16.04 11.93 15.20
C THR A 268 16.74 12.44 13.95
N ALA A 269 17.56 13.49 14.08
CA ALA A 269 18.30 14.05 12.93
C ALA A 269 19.20 13.02 12.25
N ALA A 270 19.85 12.14 13.02
CA ALA A 270 20.67 11.05 12.48
C ALA A 270 19.83 10.07 11.66
N SER A 271 18.65 9.69 12.18
CA SER A 271 17.72 8.80 11.50
C SER A 271 17.14 9.43 10.23
N GLN A 272 16.85 10.73 10.25
CA GLN A 272 16.39 11.45 9.05
C GLN A 272 17.42 11.38 7.91
N LEU A 273 18.70 11.57 8.21
CA LEU A 273 19.78 11.45 7.21
C LEU A 273 19.86 10.04 6.63
N ILE A 274 19.84 9.00 7.46
CA ILE A 274 19.86 7.60 7.00
C ILE A 274 18.65 7.31 6.11
N LEU A 275 17.45 7.74 6.52
CA LEU A 275 16.25 7.57 5.73
C LEU A 275 16.33 8.25 4.37
N GLN A 276 16.88 9.47 4.30
CA GLN A 276 17.01 10.21 3.03
C GLN A 276 18.09 9.62 2.11
N GLU A 277 19.26 9.31 2.65
CA GLU A 277 20.43 8.98 1.85
C GLU A 277 20.53 7.50 1.50
N GLN A 278 20.02 6.61 2.36
CA GLN A 278 20.20 5.16 2.22
C GLN A 278 18.89 4.44 1.90
N VAL A 279 17.80 4.82 2.56
CA VAL A 279 16.51 4.14 2.40
C VAL A 279 15.73 4.68 1.21
N PHE A 280 15.46 5.99 1.18
CA PHE A 280 14.73 6.67 0.10
C PHE A 280 15.69 7.27 -0.94
N GLN A 281 16.81 6.59 -1.20
CA GLN A 281 17.90 7.08 -2.06
C GLN A 281 17.47 7.46 -3.48
N TYR A 282 16.39 6.86 -4.01
CA TYR A 282 15.87 7.16 -5.34
C TYR A 282 14.90 8.34 -5.37
N LEU A 283 14.42 8.82 -4.21
CA LEU A 283 13.50 9.95 -4.15
C LEU A 283 14.26 11.28 -4.22
N ASN A 284 14.83 11.54 -5.40
CA ASN A 284 15.67 12.69 -5.67
C ASN A 284 15.38 13.28 -7.06
N LEU A 285 15.83 14.53 -7.28
CA LEU A 285 15.57 15.28 -8.52
C LEU A 285 15.99 14.54 -9.79
N LYS A 286 17.13 13.81 -9.77
CA LYS A 286 17.62 13.07 -10.94
C LYS A 286 16.65 11.96 -11.34
N THR A 287 16.13 11.21 -10.37
CA THR A 287 15.12 10.18 -10.62
C THR A 287 13.82 10.79 -11.13
N ILE A 288 13.37 11.90 -10.54
CA ILE A 288 12.16 12.60 -10.98
C ILE A 288 12.29 13.06 -12.43
N GLN A 289 13.40 13.70 -12.80
CA GLN A 289 13.67 14.13 -14.18
C GLN A 289 13.74 12.96 -15.16
N ALA A 290 14.33 11.83 -14.74
CA ALA A 290 14.38 10.62 -15.55
C ALA A 290 12.99 10.03 -15.78
N LEU A 291 12.12 10.03 -14.75
CA LEU A 291 10.73 9.60 -14.84
C LEU A 291 9.96 10.53 -15.80
N GLU A 292 10.04 11.85 -15.61
CA GLU A 292 9.40 12.84 -16.49
C GLU A 292 9.74 12.66 -17.96
N LYS A 293 11.01 12.39 -18.26
CA LYS A 293 11.48 12.18 -19.63
C LYS A 293 10.94 10.90 -20.26
N GLN A 294 10.69 9.87 -19.46
CA GLN A 294 10.26 8.55 -19.93
C GLN A 294 8.73 8.43 -19.99
N THR A 295 7.99 9.21 -19.20
CA THR A 295 6.54 9.15 -19.10
C THR A 295 5.86 10.09 -20.09
N PRO A 296 5.02 9.61 -21.01
CA PRO A 296 4.38 10.47 -22.00
C PRO A 296 3.21 11.25 -21.38
N THR A 297 3.42 12.54 -21.12
CA THR A 297 2.46 13.42 -20.40
C THR A 297 1.88 14.55 -21.25
N ALA A 298 2.33 14.74 -22.49
CA ALA A 298 1.88 15.81 -23.39
C ALA A 298 0.41 15.62 -23.84
N ASP A 299 -0.34 16.71 -24.03
CA ASP A 299 -1.77 16.63 -24.44
C ASP A 299 -1.98 15.92 -25.77
N ASN A 300 -1.01 16.05 -26.68
CA ASN A 300 -1.04 15.48 -28.02
C ASN A 300 -0.53 14.02 -28.10
N VAL A 301 -0.20 13.37 -26.97
CA VAL A 301 0.19 11.96 -26.99
C VAL A 301 -0.94 11.09 -27.54
N THR A 302 -0.57 10.16 -28.42
CA THR A 302 -1.49 9.21 -29.02
C THR A 302 -1.83 8.05 -28.06
N LEU A 303 -2.96 7.39 -28.32
CA LEU A 303 -3.32 6.17 -27.59
C LEU A 303 -2.26 5.08 -27.76
N THR A 304 -1.68 4.93 -28.95
CA THR A 304 -0.65 3.93 -29.24
C THR A 304 0.61 4.15 -28.40
N GLU A 305 1.09 5.39 -28.28
CA GLU A 305 2.23 5.73 -27.42
C GLU A 305 1.96 5.41 -25.94
N LEU A 306 0.75 5.72 -25.45
CA LEU A 306 0.35 5.37 -24.08
C LEU A 306 0.30 3.86 -23.87
N LEU A 307 -0.30 3.09 -24.78
CA LEU A 307 -0.34 1.63 -24.67
C LEU A 307 1.07 1.01 -24.69
N ASN A 308 1.95 1.52 -25.55
CA ASN A 308 3.35 1.12 -25.60
C ASN A 308 4.12 1.50 -24.33
N TYR A 309 3.73 2.58 -23.64
CA TYR A 309 4.28 2.94 -22.35
C TYR A 309 3.73 2.07 -21.21
N PHE A 310 2.44 1.75 -21.16
CA PHE A 310 1.91 0.97 -20.04
C PHE A 310 2.23 -0.53 -20.14
N GLN A 311 2.32 -1.10 -21.35
CA GLN A 311 2.70 -2.52 -21.57
C GLN A 311 2.00 -3.51 -20.63
N PHE A 312 0.67 -3.39 -20.48
CA PHE A 312 -0.11 -4.09 -19.45
C PHE A 312 0.19 -5.59 -19.31
N SER A 313 0.31 -6.30 -20.44
CA SER A 313 0.58 -7.75 -20.46
C SER A 313 1.92 -8.14 -19.82
N LYS A 314 2.90 -7.24 -19.76
CA LYS A 314 4.21 -7.50 -19.13
C LYS A 314 4.11 -7.72 -17.62
N TYR A 315 3.10 -7.14 -16.96
CA TYR A 315 3.06 -7.03 -15.50
C TYR A 315 1.98 -7.90 -14.83
N VAL A 316 1.18 -8.64 -15.59
CA VAL A 316 0.04 -9.44 -15.10
C VAL A 316 0.34 -10.95 -15.12
N ALA A 317 1.57 -11.34 -15.48
CA ALA A 317 1.99 -12.74 -15.59
C ALA A 317 2.10 -13.46 -14.24
#